data_AF-A0A2D6PXL0-F1
#
_entry.id   AF-A0A2D6PXL0-F1
#
_cell.length_a   1.000
_cell.length_b   1.000
_cell.length_c   1.000
_cell.angle_alpha   90.00
_cell.angle_beta   90.00
_cell.angle_gamma   90.00
#
_symmetry.space_group_name_H-M   'P 1'
#
loop_
_entity.id
_entity.type
_entity.pdbx_description
1 polymer ?
#
loop_
_entity_poly.entity_id
_entity_poly.type
_entity_poly.pdbx_seq_one_letter_code
_entity_poly.pdbx_strand_id
1 'polypeptide(L)'
;MVDHLPKDQVRLLHLGGRVVDLIAVLRFGRRFRSLDDGRARRLLAGLADSRLRSVRRLHFVLKMTTQYAYFTGEATWKVTGFDGPWQPGPDVPVQPPPQLPSETGA
;
A
#
# COMPACT_ATOMS: atom_id res chain seq x y z
N MET A 1 -16.91 8.91 10.46
CA MET A 1 -16.29 7.79 11.20
C MET A 1 -14.91 7.57 10.62
N VAL A 2 -13.85 7.68 11.43
CA VAL A 2 -12.51 7.27 11.01
C VAL A 2 -12.46 5.76 11.20
N ASP A 3 -12.80 5.01 10.15
CA ASP A 3 -12.72 3.56 10.18
C ASP A 3 -11.25 3.17 10.41
N HIS A 4 -10.94 2.79 11.64
CA HIS A 4 -9.64 2.26 11.99
C HIS A 4 -9.46 0.96 11.22
N LEU A 5 -8.40 0.87 10.42
CA LEU A 5 -7.99 -0.39 9.79
C LEU A 5 -8.05 -1.52 10.83
N PRO A 6 -8.75 -2.63 10.56
CA PRO A 6 -8.76 -3.78 11.46
C PRO A 6 -7.33 -4.18 11.83
N LYS A 7 -7.09 -4.51 13.11
CA LYS A 7 -5.73 -4.82 13.62
C LYS A 7 -5.00 -5.87 12.79
N ASP A 8 -5.72 -6.84 12.23
CA ASP A 8 -5.16 -7.88 11.37
C ASP A 8 -4.67 -7.33 10.03
N GLN A 9 -5.35 -6.32 9.47
CA GLN A 9 -4.91 -5.64 8.25
C GLN A 9 -3.64 -4.81 8.51
N VAL A 10 -3.55 -4.14 9.66
CA VAL A 10 -2.33 -3.43 10.09
C VAL A 10 -1.16 -4.41 10.26
N ARG A 11 -1.39 -5.56 10.89
CA ARG A 11 -0.37 -6.62 11.04
C ARG A 11 0.09 -7.16 9.68
N LEU A 12 -0.82 -7.41 8.76
CA LEU A 12 -0.49 -7.87 7.40
C LEU A 12 0.31 -6.83 6.63
N LEU A 13 -0.05 -5.54 6.74
CA LEU A 13 0.72 -4.41 6.20
C LEU A 13 2.15 -4.40 6.73
N HIS A 14 2.31 -4.49 8.06
CA HIS A 14 3.64 -4.52 8.69
C HIS A 14 4.46 -5.73 8.25
N LEU A 15 3.84 -6.92 8.19
CA LEU A 15 4.51 -8.13 7.75
C LEU A 15 4.94 -8.02 6.28
N GLY A 16 4.07 -7.52 5.41
CA GLY A 16 4.39 -7.31 4.01
C GLY A 16 5.47 -6.25 3.81
N GLY A 17 5.42 -5.14 4.54
CA GLY A 17 6.47 -4.14 4.55
C GLY A 17 7.83 -4.72 4.95
N ARG A 18 7.88 -5.56 5.99
CA ARG A 18 9.12 -6.25 6.41
C ARG A 18 9.66 -7.21 5.34
N VAL A 19 8.79 -7.92 4.64
CA VAL A 19 9.20 -8.80 3.55
C VAL A 19 9.76 -7.99 2.38
N VAL A 20 9.11 -6.88 2.01
CA VAL A 20 9.64 -5.98 0.98
C VAL A 20 10.99 -5.39 1.39
N ASP A 21 11.15 -4.98 2.66
CA ASP A 21 12.42 -4.52 3.21
C ASP A 21 13.51 -5.60 3.14
N LEU A 22 13.18 -6.84 3.50
CA LEU A 22 14.12 -7.96 3.41
C LEU A 22 14.58 -8.18 1.96
N ILE A 23 13.64 -8.19 1.01
CA ILE A 23 13.97 -8.36 -0.41
C ILE A 23 14.79 -7.17 -0.93
N ALA A 24 14.47 -5.95 -0.50
CA ALA A 24 15.24 -4.75 -0.82
C ALA A 24 16.68 -4.85 -0.30
N VAL A 25 16.87 -5.31 0.94
CA VAL A 25 18.21 -5.51 1.52
C VAL A 25 18.97 -6.59 0.75
N LEU A 26 18.34 -7.71 0.43
CA LEU A 26 18.98 -8.79 -0.33
C LEU A 26 19.37 -8.36 -1.75
N ARG A 27 18.59 -7.48 -2.39
CA ARG A 27 18.81 -7.07 -3.79
C ARG A 27 19.67 -5.82 -3.95
N PHE A 28 19.61 -4.88 -3.00
CA PHE A 28 20.22 -3.55 -3.10
C PHE A 28 21.06 -3.16 -1.87
N GLY A 29 21.17 -4.02 -0.86
CA GLY A 29 21.91 -3.75 0.37
C GLY A 29 21.28 -2.67 1.26
N ARG A 30 20.05 -2.23 0.97
CA ARG A 30 19.36 -1.14 1.66
C ARG A 30 17.89 -1.49 1.89
N ARG A 31 17.30 -0.95 2.96
CA ARG A 31 15.85 -1.07 3.21
C ARG A 31 15.08 -0.37 2.10
N PHE A 32 13.85 -0.82 1.86
CA PHE A 32 13.00 -0.29 0.79
C PHE A 32 12.79 1.23 0.93
N ARG A 33 12.55 1.70 2.17
CA ARG A 33 12.34 3.12 2.48
C ARG A 33 13.54 4.03 2.18
N SER A 34 14.74 3.47 1.98
CA SER A 34 15.96 4.23 1.69
C SER A 34 16.48 4.02 0.26
N LEU A 35 15.67 3.38 -0.59
CA LEU A 35 15.92 3.30 -2.02
C LEU A 35 15.52 4.63 -2.68
N ASP A 36 16.26 5.01 -3.72
CA ASP A 36 15.80 6.02 -4.67
C ASP A 36 14.60 5.50 -5.49
N ASP A 37 13.82 6.41 -6.04
CA ASP A 37 12.59 6.11 -6.80
C ASP A 37 12.83 5.09 -7.93
N GLY A 38 13.96 5.18 -8.63
CA GLY A 38 14.30 4.30 -9.73
C GLY A 38 14.56 2.86 -9.28
N ARG A 39 15.21 2.67 -8.11
CA ARG A 39 15.41 1.35 -7.51
C ARG A 39 14.14 0.80 -6.86
N ALA A 40 13.36 1.65 -6.20
CA ALA A 40 12.09 1.28 -5.61
C ALA A 40 11.10 0.75 -6.67
N ARG A 41 10.94 1.47 -7.78
CA ARG A 41 10.09 1.04 -8.92
C ARG A 41 10.55 -0.28 -9.51
N ARG A 42 11.86 -0.46 -9.72
CA ARG A 42 12.44 -1.72 -10.21
C ARG A 42 12.18 -2.89 -9.26
N LEU A 43 12.24 -2.65 -7.95
CA LEU A 43 11.89 -3.68 -6.97
C LEU A 43 10.43 -4.08 -7.10
N LEU A 44 9.51 -3.11 -7.06
CA LEU A 44 8.07 -3.37 -7.12
C LEU A 44 7.66 -4.08 -8.43
N ALA A 45 8.22 -3.65 -9.57
CA ALA A 45 8.03 -4.34 -10.84
C ALA A 45 8.52 -5.79 -10.79
N GLY A 46 9.71 -6.03 -10.22
CA GLY A 46 10.24 -7.38 -10.03
C GLY A 46 9.40 -8.25 -9.08
N LEU A 47 8.73 -7.67 -8.08
CA LEU A 47 7.79 -8.38 -7.22
C LEU A 47 6.50 -8.75 -7.97
N ALA A 48 5.99 -7.86 -8.81
CA ALA A 48 4.83 -8.10 -9.67
C ALA A 48 5.08 -9.24 -10.67
N ASP A 49 6.28 -9.26 -11.27
CA ASP A 49 6.70 -10.25 -12.26
C ASP A 49 7.29 -11.53 -11.65
N SER A 50 7.33 -11.63 -10.31
CA SER A 50 7.90 -12.79 -9.63
C SER A 50 7.21 -14.08 -10.04
N ARG A 51 7.97 -15.15 -10.32
CA ARG A 51 7.41 -16.48 -10.60
C ARG A 51 6.71 -17.09 -9.36
N LEU A 52 7.08 -16.64 -8.17
CA LEU A 52 6.52 -17.12 -6.91
C LEU A 52 5.13 -16.50 -6.65
N ARG A 53 4.10 -17.35 -6.65
CA ARG A 53 2.70 -16.92 -6.44
C ARG A 53 2.50 -16.13 -5.15
N SER A 54 3.18 -16.54 -4.07
CA SER A 54 3.10 -15.88 -2.77
C SER A 54 3.67 -14.46 -2.79
N VAL A 55 4.74 -14.23 -3.55
CA VAL A 55 5.36 -12.90 -3.70
C VAL A 55 4.43 -11.96 -4.48
N ARG A 56 3.86 -12.45 -5.59
CA ARG A 56 2.87 -11.66 -6.35
C ARG A 56 1.64 -11.33 -5.51
N ARG A 57 1.12 -12.31 -4.76
CA ARG A 57 -0.03 -12.11 -3.86
C ARG A 57 0.29 -11.10 -2.77
N LEU A 58 1.48 -11.17 -2.18
CA LEU A 58 1.93 -10.19 -1.19
C LEU A 58 1.99 -8.78 -1.77
N HIS A 59 2.61 -8.62 -2.95
CA HIS A 59 2.68 -7.34 -3.65
C HIS A 59 1.28 -6.79 -3.96
N PHE A 60 0.37 -7.64 -4.44
CA PHE A 60 -1.02 -7.26 -4.69
C PHE A 60 -1.75 -6.81 -3.42
N VAL A 61 -1.64 -7.57 -2.33
CA VAL A 61 -2.25 -7.21 -1.04
C VAL A 61 -1.69 -5.89 -0.53
N LEU A 62 -0.36 -5.71 -0.56
CA LEU A 62 0.27 -4.45 -0.17
C LEU A 62 -0.27 -3.28 -0.99
N LYS A 63 -0.37 -3.42 -2.32
CA LYS A 63 -0.92 -2.40 -3.22
C LYS A 63 -2.38 -2.06 -2.89
N MET A 64 -3.22 -3.07 -2.67
CA MET A 64 -4.63 -2.86 -2.36
C MET A 64 -4.84 -2.20 -1.00
N THR A 65 -4.10 -2.63 0.03
CA THR A 65 -4.27 -2.08 1.38
C THR A 65 -3.76 -0.65 1.49
N THR A 66 -2.68 -0.30 0.81
CA THR A 66 -2.20 1.09 0.75
C THR A 66 -3.13 1.98 -0.09
N GLN A 67 -3.72 1.46 -1.19
CA GLN A 67 -4.78 2.18 -1.91
C GLN A 67 -5.99 2.41 -1.02
N TYR A 68 -6.43 1.39 -0.27
CA TYR A 68 -7.52 1.55 0.70
C TYR A 68 -7.19 2.59 1.77
N ALA A 69 -5.97 2.54 2.33
CA ALA A 69 -5.51 3.50 3.32
C ALA A 69 -5.53 4.95 2.78
N TYR A 70 -5.12 5.14 1.53
CA TYR A 70 -5.19 6.44 0.84
C TYR A 70 -6.62 6.99 0.79
N PHE A 71 -7.60 6.16 0.41
CA PHE A 71 -9.01 6.58 0.31
C PHE A 71 -9.70 6.78 1.67
N THR A 72 -9.24 6.12 2.74
CA THR A 72 -9.78 6.30 4.09
C THR A 72 -9.30 7.56 4.82
N GLY A 73 -8.28 8.25 4.29
CA GLY A 73 -7.78 9.53 4.82
C GLY A 73 -6.36 9.50 5.40
N GLU A 74 -5.82 10.70 5.67
CA GLU A 74 -4.41 10.94 5.98
C GLU A 74 -3.91 10.20 7.25
N ALA A 75 -4.77 10.04 8.25
CA ALA A 75 -4.43 9.32 9.47
C ALA A 75 -4.13 7.83 9.19
N THR A 76 -4.89 7.22 8.29
CA THR A 76 -4.73 5.81 7.90
C THR A 76 -3.51 5.62 7.00
N TRP A 77 -3.21 6.61 6.16
CA TRP A 77 -2.00 6.61 5.33
C TRP A 77 -0.72 6.50 6.16
N LYS A 78 -0.60 7.32 7.23
CA LYS A 78 0.58 7.32 8.13
C LYS A 78 0.82 5.95 8.79
N VAL A 79 -0.24 5.19 9.05
CA VAL A 79 -0.14 3.83 9.65
C VAL A 79 0.52 2.83 8.69
N THR A 80 0.44 3.06 7.38
CA THR A 80 1.05 2.12 6.42
C THR A 80 2.57 2.21 6.38
N GLY A 81 3.15 3.33 6.81
CA GLY A 81 4.60 3.58 6.75
C GLY A 81 5.17 3.66 5.33
N PHE A 82 4.31 3.72 4.31
CA PHE A 82 4.68 3.90 2.91
C PHE A 82 4.49 5.37 2.53
N ASP A 83 5.59 6.11 2.44
CA ASP A 83 5.55 7.57 2.35
C ASP A 83 6.07 8.11 1.01
N GLY A 84 5.81 7.44 -0.12
CA GLY A 84 6.33 8.01 -1.36
C GLY A 84 5.77 7.58 -2.70
N PRO A 85 6.24 8.26 -3.77
CA PRO A 85 5.61 8.39 -5.08
C PRO A 85 5.66 7.13 -5.95
N TRP A 86 6.07 6.00 -5.37
CA TRP A 86 6.29 4.71 -6.03
C TRP A 86 5.04 3.84 -6.08
N GLN A 87 4.03 4.14 -5.27
CA GLN A 87 2.69 3.78 -5.64
C GLN A 87 2.18 4.93 -6.48
N PRO A 88 2.04 4.79 -7.82
CA PRO A 88 1.20 5.73 -8.52
C PRO A 88 -0.12 5.71 -7.74
N GLY A 89 -0.45 6.86 -7.13
CA GLY A 89 -1.82 7.13 -6.77
C GLY A 89 -2.64 6.74 -7.99
N PRO A 90 -3.76 6.02 -7.82
CA PRO A 90 -4.58 5.71 -8.98
C PRO A 90 -4.74 6.99 -9.81
N ASP A 91 -4.53 6.93 -11.14
CA ASP A 91 -4.91 8.00 -12.09
C ASP A 91 -6.46 8.11 -12.15
N VAL A 92 -7.09 8.01 -11.00
CA VAL A 92 -8.50 8.18 -10.77
C VAL A 92 -8.56 9.59 -10.21
N PRO A 93 -9.12 10.56 -10.94
CA PRO A 93 -9.40 11.87 -10.34
C PRO A 93 -10.10 11.60 -9.02
N VAL A 94 -9.58 12.16 -7.93
CA VAL A 94 -10.17 12.02 -6.59
C VAL A 94 -11.58 12.61 -6.68
N GLN A 95 -12.53 11.78 -7.06
CA GLN A 95 -13.93 12.17 -7.05
C GLN A 95 -14.32 12.24 -5.58
N PRO A 96 -15.11 13.26 -5.19
CA PRO A 96 -15.62 13.33 -3.85
C PRO A 96 -16.28 11.99 -3.49
N PRO A 97 -16.15 11.53 -2.24
CA PRO A 97 -16.76 10.27 -1.82
C PRO A 97 -18.23 10.26 -2.24
N PRO A 98 -18.73 9.16 -2.83
CA PRO A 98 -20.12 9.10 -3.28
C PRO A 98 -21.03 9.47 -2.12
N GLN A 99 -21.85 10.51 -2.31
CA GLN A 99 -22.82 10.90 -1.31
C GLN A 99 -23.80 9.75 -1.17
N LEU A 100 -23.76 9.06 -0.03
CA LEU A 100 -24.81 8.12 0.33
C LEU A 100 -26.11 8.91 0.38
N PRO A 101 -27.20 8.42 -0.23
CA PRO A 101 -28.50 9.08 -0.09
C PRO A 101 -28.79 9.21 1.40
N SER A 102 -28.90 10.44 1.88
CA SER A 102 -29.39 10.73 3.22
C SER A 102 -30.73 10.01 3.35
N GLU A 103 -30.81 9.02 4.23
CA GLU A 103 -32.05 8.30 4.52
C GLU A 103 -33.15 9.34 4.76
N THR A 104 -34.04 9.45 3.77
CA THR A 104 -35.16 10.37 3.83
C THR A 104 -36.31 9.60 4.45
N GLY A 105 -36.59 9.92 5.71
CA GLY A 105 -37.93 9.86 6.27
C GLY A 105 -38.38 8.53 6.88
N ALA A 106 -38.46 8.51 8.20
CA ALA A 106 -39.64 8.05 8.92
C ALA A 106 -39.94 9.05 10.04
#